data_AF-A0A2G9GG15-F1
#
_entry.id   AF-A0A2G9GG15-F1
#
_cell.length_a   1.000
_cell.length_b   1.000
_cell.length_c   1.000
_cell.angle_alpha   90.00
_cell.angle_beta   90.00
_cell.angle_gamma   90.00
#
_symmetry.space_group_name_H-M   'P 1'
#
loop_
_entity.id
_entity.type
_entity.pdbx_description
1 polymer ?
#
loop_
_entity_poly.entity_id
_entity_poly.type
_entity_poly.pdbx_seq_one_letter_code
_entity_poly.pdbx_strand_id
1 'polypeptide(L)'
;MQDLCVSLINRLGKTGAHSEAFSVYGILKYSKRTINKALHEKILHILLAGGLLKDAYVVVKDHAKLISQPTIKKFAKSFMRKGNINLVNDVIKSIHSSGYKIDQDIFHVAISRYIEQPEKKDMLLHLLQWMPGQGYHVDSSARDLILKNTHLLGCHSIEELLSKHYALLKTNKSREGRTR
;
A
#
# COMPACT_ATOMS: atom_id res chain seq x y z
N MET A 1 -28.86 4.44 -18.68
CA MET A 1 -27.47 4.87 -19.02
C MET A 1 -26.45 4.41 -17.98
N GLN A 2 -26.66 4.63 -16.67
CA GLN A 2 -25.75 4.13 -15.63
C GLN A 2 -25.62 2.60 -15.64
N ASP A 3 -26.73 1.88 -15.76
CA ASP A 3 -26.73 0.40 -15.85
C ASP A 3 -26.01 -0.12 -17.09
N LEU A 4 -26.07 0.64 -18.19
CA LEU A 4 -25.42 0.34 -19.45
C LEU A 4 -23.90 0.44 -19.32
N CYS A 5 -23.41 1.49 -18.67
CA CYS A 5 -21.98 1.65 -18.39
C CYS A 5 -21.46 0.60 -17.38
N VAL A 6 -22.23 0.27 -16.35
CA VAL A 6 -21.86 -0.80 -15.40
C VAL A 6 -21.78 -2.16 -16.11
N SER A 7 -22.77 -2.46 -16.96
CA SER A 7 -22.77 -3.67 -17.80
C SER A 7 -21.56 -3.71 -18.73
N LEU A 8 -21.23 -2.57 -19.36
CA LEU A 8 -20.07 -2.46 -20.25
C LEU A 8 -18.74 -2.68 -19.50
N ILE A 9 -18.55 -2.05 -18.33
CA ILE A 9 -17.37 -2.27 -17.47
C ILE A 9 -17.23 -3.75 -17.12
N ASN A 10 -18.34 -4.41 -16.77
CA ASN A 10 -18.33 -5.83 -16.44
C ASN A 10 -17.93 -6.70 -17.64
N ARG A 11 -18.44 -6.38 -18.84
CA ARG A 11 -18.10 -7.12 -20.06
C ARG A 11 -16.62 -6.94 -20.41
N LEU A 12 -16.14 -5.70 -20.44
CA LEU A 12 -14.73 -5.38 -20.73
C LEU A 12 -13.79 -6.04 -19.73
N GLY A 13 -14.12 -6.01 -18.44
CA GLY A 13 -13.34 -6.70 -17.41
C GLY A 13 -13.27 -8.22 -17.60
N LYS A 14 -14.36 -8.85 -18.06
CA LYS A 14 -14.39 -10.29 -18.37
C LYS A 14 -13.61 -10.65 -19.63
N THR A 15 -13.56 -9.76 -20.63
CA THR A 15 -12.83 -9.99 -21.88
C THR A 15 -11.35 -9.58 -21.82
N GLY A 16 -10.85 -9.15 -20.66
CA GLY A 16 -9.46 -8.72 -20.48
C GLY A 16 -9.16 -7.28 -20.92
N ALA A 17 -10.19 -6.53 -21.36
CA ALA A 17 -10.09 -5.13 -21.77
C ALA A 17 -10.08 -4.20 -20.54
N HIS A 18 -9.06 -4.36 -19.70
CA HIS A 18 -8.99 -3.76 -18.37
C HIS A 18 -8.81 -2.23 -18.42
N SER A 19 -8.01 -1.73 -19.36
CA SER A 19 -7.78 -0.29 -19.55
C SER A 19 -9.06 0.40 -20.04
N GLU A 20 -9.78 -0.22 -20.97
CA GLU A 20 -11.03 0.28 -21.52
C GLU A 20 -12.13 0.29 -20.46
N ALA A 21 -12.21 -0.76 -19.63
CA ALA A 21 -13.10 -0.78 -18.47
C ALA A 21 -12.83 0.42 -17.55
N PHE A 22 -11.56 0.79 -17.35
CA PHE A 22 -11.19 1.95 -16.55
C PHE A 22 -11.53 3.28 -17.22
N SER A 23 -11.37 3.41 -18.55
CA SER A 23 -11.82 4.59 -19.29
C SER A 23 -13.32 4.83 -19.13
N VAL A 24 -14.14 3.78 -19.25
CA VAL A 24 -15.61 3.87 -19.06
C VAL A 24 -15.95 4.27 -17.62
N TYR A 25 -15.24 3.71 -16.63
CA TYR A 25 -15.36 4.13 -15.24
C TYR A 25 -15.01 5.62 -15.05
N GLY A 26 -13.96 6.10 -15.71
CA GLY A 26 -13.58 7.52 -15.73
C GLY A 26 -14.70 8.41 -16.26
N ILE A 27 -15.29 8.06 -17.40
CA ILE A 27 -16.43 8.80 -17.98
C ILE A 27 -17.60 8.89 -16.99
N LEU A 28 -17.94 7.79 -16.31
CA LEU A 28 -18.97 7.79 -15.27
C LEU A 28 -18.64 8.76 -14.13
N LYS A 29 -17.39 8.76 -13.66
CA LYS A 29 -16.92 9.64 -12.58
C LYS A 29 -17.06 11.11 -12.95
N TYR A 30 -16.69 11.49 -14.17
CA TYR A 30 -16.80 12.88 -14.64
C TYR A 30 -18.23 13.32 -14.97
N SER A 31 -19.14 12.38 -15.22
CA SER A 31 -20.55 12.70 -15.52
C SER A 31 -21.37 13.21 -14.31
N LYS A 32 -20.72 13.51 -13.16
CA LYS A 32 -21.33 13.95 -11.88
C LYS A 32 -22.40 13.00 -11.31
N ARG A 33 -22.40 11.74 -11.74
CA ARG A 33 -23.32 10.70 -11.20
C ARG A 33 -22.71 10.06 -9.96
N THR A 34 -23.55 9.81 -8.96
CA THR A 34 -23.12 9.06 -7.77
C THR A 34 -22.76 7.64 -8.17
N ILE A 35 -21.48 7.28 -8.03
CA ILE A 35 -20.99 5.92 -8.24
C ILE A 35 -21.24 5.12 -6.96
N ASN A 36 -21.82 3.92 -7.11
CA ASN A 36 -22.01 3.00 -5.99
C ASN A 36 -20.66 2.42 -5.54
N LYS A 37 -20.48 2.24 -4.22
CA LYS A 37 -19.34 1.54 -3.59
C LYS A 37 -18.96 0.24 -4.31
N ALA A 38 -19.97 -0.55 -4.69
CA ALA A 38 -19.76 -1.81 -5.40
C ALA A 38 -19.02 -1.65 -6.74
N LEU A 39 -19.21 -0.52 -7.43
CA LEU A 39 -18.54 -0.24 -8.70
C LEU A 39 -17.07 0.16 -8.48
N HIS A 40 -16.75 0.94 -7.44
CA HIS A 40 -15.35 1.25 -7.08
C HIS A 40 -14.57 -0.04 -6.78
N GLU A 41 -15.18 -0.95 -6.04
CA GLU A 41 -14.57 -2.24 -5.73
C GLU A 41 -14.44 -3.12 -6.97
N LYS A 42 -15.46 -3.14 -7.83
CA LYS A 42 -15.44 -3.89 -9.08
C LYS A 42 -14.33 -3.42 -10.02
N ILE A 43 -14.20 -2.11 -10.22
CA ILE A 43 -13.16 -1.59 -11.11
C ILE A 43 -11.77 -1.87 -10.55
N LEU A 44 -11.58 -1.78 -9.23
CA LEU A 44 -10.32 -2.14 -8.60
C LEU A 44 -9.96 -3.61 -8.85
N HIS A 45 -10.91 -4.53 -8.74
CA HIS A 45 -10.66 -5.94 -9.11
C HIS A 45 -10.26 -6.13 -10.57
N ILE A 46 -10.90 -5.42 -11.50
CA ILE A 46 -10.57 -5.46 -12.93
C ILE A 46 -9.14 -4.97 -13.16
N LEU A 47 -8.76 -3.84 -12.55
CA LEU A 47 -7.42 -3.27 -12.68
C LEU A 47 -6.34 -4.19 -12.08
N LEU A 48 -6.62 -4.82 -10.94
CA LEU A 48 -5.72 -5.79 -10.32
C LEU A 48 -5.53 -7.03 -11.20
N ALA A 49 -6.59 -7.53 -11.84
CA ALA A 49 -6.49 -8.65 -12.77
C ALA A 49 -5.63 -8.31 -13.99
N GLY A 50 -5.74 -7.07 -14.50
CA GLY A 50 -4.92 -6.58 -15.61
C GLY A 50 -3.51 -6.12 -15.25
N GLY A 51 -3.10 -6.17 -13.98
CA GLY A 51 -1.81 -5.64 -13.54
C GLY A 51 -1.67 -4.11 -13.68
N LEU A 52 -2.77 -3.39 -13.83
CA LEU A 52 -2.82 -1.93 -14.00
C LEU A 52 -2.71 -1.23 -12.64
N LEU A 53 -1.57 -1.40 -11.98
CA LEU A 53 -1.39 -1.01 -10.58
C LEU A 53 -1.36 0.50 -10.35
N LYS A 54 -0.90 1.27 -11.35
CA LYS A 54 -0.93 2.74 -11.30
C LYS A 54 -2.37 3.27 -11.30
N ASP A 55 -3.22 2.72 -12.16
CA ASP A 55 -4.63 3.09 -12.23
C ASP A 55 -5.40 2.58 -11.01
N ALA A 56 -5.06 1.37 -10.53
CA ALA A 56 -5.60 0.85 -9.28
C ALA A 56 -5.30 1.77 -8.09
N TYR A 57 -4.10 2.35 -8.06
CA TYR A 57 -3.74 3.34 -7.04
C TYR A 57 -4.62 4.59 -7.12
N VAL A 58 -4.94 5.10 -8.32
CA VAL A 58 -5.85 6.25 -8.47
C VAL A 58 -7.22 5.95 -7.84
N VAL A 59 -7.76 4.75 -8.08
CA VAL A 59 -9.04 4.34 -7.48
C VAL A 59 -8.96 4.30 -5.95
N VAL A 60 -7.89 3.73 -5.40
CA VAL A 60 -7.69 3.64 -3.94
C VAL A 60 -7.50 5.03 -3.33
N LYS A 61 -6.65 5.87 -3.91
CA LYS A 61 -6.38 7.22 -3.40
C LYS A 61 -7.67 8.05 -3.26
N ASP A 62 -8.55 7.98 -4.24
CA ASP A 62 -9.75 8.80 -4.28
C ASP A 62 -10.92 8.19 -3.48
N HIS A 63 -10.97 6.87 -3.35
CA HIS A 63 -12.17 6.16 -2.90
C HIS A 63 -11.93 5.05 -1.87
N ALA A 64 -10.75 4.97 -1.22
CA ALA A 64 -10.43 3.88 -0.30
C ALA A 64 -11.47 3.67 0.83
N LYS A 65 -12.08 4.75 1.35
CA LYS A 65 -13.13 4.67 2.38
C LYS A 65 -14.41 3.96 1.92
N LEU A 66 -14.60 3.82 0.60
CA LEU A 66 -15.74 3.16 -0.04
C LEU A 66 -15.42 1.73 -0.48
N ILE A 67 -14.18 1.27 -0.28
CA ILE A 67 -13.69 -0.04 -0.72
C ILE A 67 -13.54 -0.94 0.50
N SER A 68 -13.92 -2.21 0.37
CA SER A 68 -13.78 -3.17 1.46
C SER A 68 -12.31 -3.38 1.87
N GLN A 69 -12.08 -3.62 3.16
CA GLN A 69 -10.75 -3.92 3.72
C GLN A 69 -10.08 -5.12 3.01
N PRO A 70 -10.76 -6.24 2.71
CA PRO A 70 -10.18 -7.34 1.95
C PRO A 70 -9.67 -6.93 0.57
N THR A 71 -10.37 -6.03 -0.12
CA THR A 71 -9.97 -5.57 -1.44
C THR A 71 -8.80 -4.58 -1.38
N ILE A 72 -8.77 -3.69 -0.37
CA ILE A 72 -7.58 -2.88 -0.07
C ILE A 72 -6.37 -3.76 0.23
N LYS A 73 -6.52 -4.84 1.02
CA LYS A 73 -5.45 -5.80 1.30
C LYS A 73 -4.91 -6.46 0.02
N LYS A 74 -5.80 -6.89 -0.88
CA LYS A 74 -5.41 -7.45 -2.19
C LYS A 74 -4.63 -6.44 -3.03
N PHE A 75 -5.11 -5.20 -3.09
CA PHE A 75 -4.40 -4.11 -3.77
C PHE A 75 -3.03 -3.87 -3.17
N ALA A 76 -2.93 -3.72 -1.85
CA ALA A 76 -1.69 -3.47 -1.13
C ALA A 76 -0.65 -4.56 -1.43
N LYS A 77 -1.02 -5.84 -1.31
CA LYS A 77 -0.12 -6.95 -1.63
C LYS A 77 0.34 -6.93 -3.07
N SER A 78 -0.57 -6.68 -4.02
CA SER A 78 -0.22 -6.62 -5.44
C SER A 78 0.72 -5.45 -5.75
N PHE A 79 0.41 -4.26 -5.22
CA PHE A 79 1.21 -3.07 -5.42
C PHE A 79 2.59 -3.19 -4.77
N MET A 80 2.68 -3.68 -3.53
CA MET A 80 3.98 -3.89 -2.89
C MET A 80 4.82 -4.85 -3.71
N ARG A 81 4.26 -5.94 -4.26
CA ARG A 81 5.04 -6.92 -5.05
C ARG A 81 5.47 -6.43 -6.43
N LYS A 82 4.59 -5.74 -7.16
CA LYS A 82 4.78 -5.47 -8.61
C LYS A 82 4.63 -4.01 -9.00
N GLY A 83 4.18 -3.15 -8.09
CA GLY A 83 3.96 -1.73 -8.35
C GLY A 83 5.25 -0.96 -8.57
N ASN A 84 5.11 0.28 -9.05
CA ASN A 84 6.24 1.19 -9.19
C ASN A 84 6.85 1.49 -7.81
N ILE A 85 8.13 1.14 -7.64
CA ILE A 85 8.83 1.28 -6.37
C ILE A 85 8.84 2.73 -5.86
N ASN A 86 8.86 3.71 -6.76
CA ASN A 86 8.87 5.13 -6.40
C ASN A 86 7.56 5.59 -5.75
N LEU A 87 6.48 4.80 -5.86
CA LEU A 87 5.17 5.12 -5.31
C LEU A 87 4.83 4.29 -4.06
N VAL A 88 5.69 3.36 -3.64
CA VAL A 88 5.40 2.44 -2.53
C VAL A 88 5.07 3.19 -1.25
N ASN A 89 5.85 4.20 -0.88
CA ASN A 89 5.60 5.00 0.32
C ASN A 89 4.28 5.78 0.24
N ASP A 90 3.95 6.36 -0.91
CA ASP A 90 2.72 7.12 -1.11
C ASP A 90 1.47 6.22 -1.05
N VAL A 91 1.60 5.00 -1.59
CA VAL A 91 0.55 3.98 -1.52
C VAL A 91 0.33 3.51 -0.09
N ILE A 92 1.41 3.20 0.65
CA ILE A 92 1.33 2.86 2.08
C ILE A 92 0.62 3.97 2.87
N LYS A 93 1.02 5.23 2.66
CA LYS A 93 0.40 6.37 3.33
C LYS A 93 -1.08 6.51 2.97
N SER A 94 -1.44 6.41 1.69
CA SER A 94 -2.85 6.49 1.26
C SER A 94 -3.71 5.38 1.85
N ILE A 95 -3.20 4.15 1.91
CA ILE A 95 -3.89 3.03 2.54
C ILE A 95 -4.09 3.31 4.03
N HIS A 96 -3.06 3.76 4.74
CA HIS A 96 -3.19 4.11 6.16
C HIS A 96 -4.20 5.23 6.39
N SER A 97 -4.17 6.31 5.59
CA SER A 97 -5.10 7.43 5.67
C SER A 97 -6.56 7.04 5.40
N SER A 98 -6.81 5.87 4.79
CA SER A 98 -8.16 5.33 4.63
C SER A 98 -8.74 4.70 5.90
N GLY A 99 -7.92 4.51 6.94
CA GLY A 99 -8.27 3.76 8.15
C GLY A 99 -7.96 2.26 8.06
N TYR A 100 -7.37 1.77 6.97
CA TYR A 100 -6.87 0.41 6.88
C TYR A 100 -5.61 0.25 7.76
N LYS A 101 -5.62 -0.73 8.66
CA LYS A 101 -4.43 -1.09 9.46
C LYS A 101 -3.49 -1.93 8.62
N ILE A 102 -2.30 -1.41 8.36
CA ILE A 102 -1.32 -2.10 7.50
C ILE A 102 -0.71 -3.28 8.25
N ASP A 103 -0.78 -4.44 7.61
CA ASP A 103 -0.23 -5.69 8.12
C ASP A 103 1.30 -5.70 7.99
N GLN A 104 1.98 -6.41 8.90
CA GLN A 104 3.43 -6.55 8.87
C GLN A 104 3.94 -7.22 7.58
N ASP A 105 3.16 -8.13 6.98
CA ASP A 105 3.52 -8.78 5.72
C ASP A 105 3.62 -7.78 4.55
N ILE A 106 2.78 -6.74 4.55
CA ILE A 106 2.83 -5.65 3.55
C ILE A 106 4.12 -4.85 3.72
N PHE A 107 4.47 -4.47 4.96
CA PHE A 107 5.73 -3.77 5.23
C PHE A 107 6.94 -4.62 4.86
N HIS A 108 6.93 -5.91 5.19
CA HIS A 108 8.03 -6.83 4.87
C HIS A 108 8.29 -6.88 3.35
N VAL A 109 7.25 -6.98 2.53
CA VAL A 109 7.40 -6.98 1.06
C VAL A 109 7.95 -5.64 0.57
N ALA A 110 7.47 -4.51 1.10
CA ALA A 110 7.96 -3.18 0.73
C ALA A 110 9.45 -3.00 1.07
N ILE A 111 9.84 -3.38 2.29
CA ILE A 111 11.23 -3.31 2.78
C ILE A 111 12.14 -4.20 1.91
N SER A 112 11.72 -5.43 1.63
CA SER A 112 12.49 -6.36 0.78
C SER A 112 12.79 -5.75 -0.58
N ARG A 113 11.80 -5.11 -1.21
CA ARG A 113 11.99 -4.48 -2.53
C ARG A 113 12.90 -3.27 -2.52
N TYR A 114 12.91 -2.48 -1.46
CA TYR A 114 13.88 -1.39 -1.35
C TYR A 114 15.29 -1.90 -1.11
N ILE A 115 15.46 -3.00 -0.39
CA ILE A 115 16.77 -3.63 -0.19
C ILE A 115 17.34 -4.15 -1.51
N GLU A 116 16.49 -4.71 -2.38
CA GLU A 116 16.85 -5.13 -3.74
C GLU A 116 17.26 -3.96 -4.65
N GLN A 117 17.00 -2.70 -4.26
CA GLN A 117 17.27 -1.49 -5.04
C GLN A 117 18.03 -0.45 -4.20
N PRO A 118 19.36 -0.59 -4.03
CA PRO A 118 20.17 0.27 -3.18
C PRO A 118 20.02 1.78 -3.47
N GLU A 119 19.77 2.15 -4.73
CA GLU A 119 19.52 3.54 -5.16
C GLU A 119 18.23 4.14 -4.57
N LYS A 120 17.35 3.29 -4.02
CA LYS A 120 16.10 3.68 -3.34
C LYS A 120 16.23 3.69 -1.82
N LYS A 121 17.44 3.61 -1.28
CA LYS A 121 17.69 3.61 0.18
C LYS A 121 16.99 4.74 0.94
N ASP A 122 16.91 5.94 0.37
CA ASP A 122 16.27 7.08 1.02
C ASP A 122 14.77 6.87 1.19
N MET A 123 14.14 6.13 0.26
CA MET A 123 12.74 5.76 0.36
C MET A 123 12.52 4.73 1.48
N LEU A 124 13.45 3.78 1.66
CA LEU A 124 13.44 2.86 2.80
C LEU A 124 13.57 3.64 4.11
N LEU A 125 14.52 4.56 4.21
CA LEU A 125 14.72 5.40 5.40
C LEU A 125 13.46 6.18 5.77
N HIS A 126 12.83 6.83 4.78
CA HIS A 126 11.56 7.54 5.01
C HIS A 126 10.43 6.63 5.46
N LEU A 127 10.34 5.40 4.92
CA LEU A 127 9.34 4.43 5.36
C LEU A 127 9.57 4.05 6.82
N LEU A 128 10.80 3.68 7.17
CA LEU A 128 11.17 3.25 8.51
C LEU A 128 10.95 4.38 9.53
N GLN A 129 11.30 5.63 9.20
CA GLN A 129 11.04 6.80 10.05
C GLN A 129 9.54 7.08 10.24
N TRP A 130 8.74 6.87 9.19
CA TRP A 130 7.30 7.14 9.24
C TRP A 130 6.53 6.12 10.09
N MET A 131 6.94 4.85 10.07
CA MET A 131 6.25 3.74 10.73
C MET A 131 5.93 3.99 12.23
N PRO A 132 6.89 4.34 13.11
CA PRO A 132 6.61 4.57 14.53
C PRO A 132 5.65 5.72 14.78
N GLY A 133 5.75 6.80 13.98
CA GLY A 133 4.86 7.96 14.08
C GLY A 133 3.39 7.62 13.84
N GLN A 134 3.11 6.48 13.20
CA GLN A 134 1.75 5.98 12.95
C GLN A 134 1.40 4.74 13.77
N GLY A 135 2.21 4.38 14.77
CA GLY A 135 1.98 3.21 15.62
C GLY A 135 2.40 1.87 14.99
N TYR A 136 3.15 1.88 13.89
CA TYR A 136 3.77 0.67 13.34
C TYR A 136 5.18 0.49 13.89
N HIS A 137 5.61 -0.75 14.01
CA HIS A 137 6.97 -1.09 14.40
C HIS A 137 7.59 -2.03 13.38
N VAL A 138 8.92 -1.95 13.25
CA VAL A 138 9.71 -2.91 12.47
C VAL A 138 9.84 -4.19 13.29
N ASP A 139 9.23 -5.26 12.81
CA ASP A 139 9.30 -6.57 13.45
C ASP A 139 10.71 -7.19 13.34
N SER A 140 10.92 -8.34 13.99
CA SER A 140 12.23 -9.00 13.99
C SER A 140 12.64 -9.47 12.60
N SER A 141 11.71 -10.00 11.80
CA SER A 141 11.99 -10.50 10.45
C SER A 141 12.49 -9.39 9.53
N ALA A 142 11.78 -8.26 9.48
CA ALA A 142 12.18 -7.11 8.69
C ALA A 142 13.49 -6.50 9.19
N ARG A 143 13.70 -6.48 10.51
CA ARG A 143 14.98 -6.00 11.10
C ARG A 143 16.14 -6.88 10.68
N ASP A 144 16.02 -8.20 10.80
CA ASP A 144 17.06 -9.14 10.42
C ASP A 144 17.39 -9.05 8.93
N LEU A 145 16.36 -8.84 8.09
CA LEU A 145 16.53 -8.61 6.66
C LEU A 145 17.33 -7.33 6.39
N ILE A 146 17.01 -6.22 7.07
CA ILE A 146 17.75 -4.96 6.93
C ILE A 146 19.20 -5.13 7.39
N LEU A 147 19.42 -5.76 8.55
CA LEU A 147 20.75 -5.95 9.14
C LEU A 147 21.67 -6.80 8.25
N LYS A 148 21.14 -7.84 7.60
CA LYS A 148 21.91 -8.67 6.65
C LYS A 148 22.34 -7.90 5.40
N ASN A 149 21.66 -6.81 5.06
CA ASN A 149 21.89 -6.04 3.84
C ASN A 149 22.44 -4.63 4.12
N THR A 150 22.93 -4.36 5.34
CA THR A 150 23.49 -3.05 5.74
C THR A 150 24.62 -2.57 4.82
N HIS A 151 25.44 -3.51 4.34
CA HIS A 151 26.54 -3.24 3.41
C HIS A 151 26.05 -2.69 2.06
N LEU A 152 24.87 -3.10 1.57
CA LEU A 152 24.28 -2.60 0.32
C LEU A 152 23.63 -1.23 0.52
N LEU A 153 23.09 -0.98 1.71
CA LEU A 153 22.34 0.23 2.01
C LEU A 153 23.23 1.43 2.30
N GLY A 154 24.52 1.22 2.53
CA GLY A 154 25.50 2.27 2.75
C GLY A 154 25.16 3.15 3.95
N CYS A 155 25.67 2.75 5.12
CA CYS A 155 25.93 3.54 6.33
C CYS A 155 25.00 3.37 7.57
N HIS A 156 25.71 3.54 8.70
CA HIS A 156 25.38 3.74 10.13
C HIS A 156 23.99 4.30 10.49
N SER A 157 23.38 5.11 9.61
CA SER A 157 22.10 5.79 9.85
C SER A 157 20.92 4.82 10.03
N ILE A 158 20.97 3.65 9.38
CA ILE A 158 19.93 2.63 9.50
C ILE A 158 20.03 1.89 10.84
N GLU A 159 21.24 1.57 11.29
CA GLU A 159 21.49 0.92 12.57
C GLU A 159 21.08 1.82 13.74
N GLU A 160 21.39 3.11 13.65
CA GLU A 160 20.95 4.11 14.63
C GLU A 160 19.42 4.23 14.66
N LEU A 161 18.77 4.25 13.50
CA LEU A 161 17.31 4.30 13.39
C LEU A 161 16.64 3.05 13.99
N LEU A 162 17.17 1.86 13.68
CA LEU A 162 16.68 0.60 14.24
C LEU A 162 16.89 0.52 15.76
N SER A 163 18.01 1.05 16.25
CA SER A 163 18.28 1.16 17.69
C SER A 163 17.28 2.08 18.39
N LYS A 164 16.93 3.23 17.78
CA LYS A 164 15.88 4.13 18.28
C LYS A 164 14.51 3.46 18.30
N HIS A 165 14.15 2.71 17.25
CA HIS A 165 12.90 1.93 17.22
C HIS A 165 12.84 0.90 18.34
N TYR A 166 13.95 0.21 18.60
CA TYR A 166 14.03 -0.79 19.67
C TYR A 166 13.94 -0.15 21.07
N ALA A 167 14.58 0.99 21.28
CA ALA A 167 14.47 1.75 22.52
C ALA A 167 13.01 2.19 22.78
N LEU A 168 12.33 2.76 21.78
CA LEU A 168 10.92 3.15 21.87
C LEU A 168 9.99 1.97 22.22
N LEU A 169 10.22 0.80 21.62
CA LEU A 169 9.47 -0.42 21.93
C LEU A 169 9.65 -0.88 23.38
N LYS A 170 10.88 -0.82 23.92
CA LYS A 170 11.14 -1.17 25.34
C LYS A 170 10.45 -0.20 26.30
N THR A 171 10.46 1.09 26.00
CA THR A 171 9.83 2.11 26.84
C THR A 171 8.31 1.97 26.86
N ASN A 172 7.69 1.65 25.72
CA ASN A 172 6.25 1.43 25.63
C ASN A 172 5.80 0.16 26.37
N LYS A 173 6.55 -0.95 26.25
CA LYS A 173 6.27 -2.18 27.04
C LYS A 173 6.40 -1.98 28.55
N SER A 174 7.36 -1.14 28.99
CA SER A 174 7.55 -0.80 30.41
C SER A 174 6.40 0.07 30.98
N ARG A 175 5.71 0.83 30.13
CA ARG A 175 4.53 1.63 30.51
C ARG A 175 3.25 0.79 30.57
N GLU A 176 3.04 -0.15 29.66
CA GLU A 176 1.89 -1.07 29.70
C GLU A 176 1.93 -2.04 30.89
N GLY A 177 3.12 -2.35 31.42
CA GLY A 177 3.30 -3.18 32.62
C GLY A 177 3.03 -2.48 33.97
N ARG A 178 2.78 -1.17 33.99
CA ARG A 178 2.53 -0.39 35.23
C ARG A 178 1.06 -0.01 35.44
N THR A 179 0.16 -0.43 34.54
CA THR A 179 -1.27 -0.13 34.61
C THR A 179 -2.12 -1.33 35.07
N ARG A 180 -1.55 -2.23 35.87
CA ARG A 180 -2.29 -3.30 36.56
C ARG A 180 -2.23 -3.10 38.06
#